data_AF-A0A0U4C7K3-F1
#
_entry.id   AF-A0A0U4C7K3-F1
#
_cell.length_a   1.000
_cell.length_b   1.000
_cell.length_c   1.000
_cell.angle_alpha   90.00
_cell.angle_beta   90.00
_cell.angle_gamma   90.00
#
_symmetry.space_group_name_H-M   'P 1'
#
loop_
_entity.id
_entity.type
_entity.pdbx_description
1 polymer ?
#
loop_
_entity_poly.entity_id
_entity_poly.type
_entity_poly.pdbx_seq_one_letter_code
_entity_poly.pdbx_strand_id
1 'polypeptide(L)'
;MASSQPRAEPQRPGQLEAQATRLVLTPGQLEAQSPAPGPSHTGNWTVMRDEILNRPYLSFELPNEATRALVTRLRRSDDGLRSQLNLYFASRMEMQLDLD
;
A
#
# COMPACT_ATOMS: atom_id res chain seq x y z
N MET A 1 -27.34 22.00 22.86
CA MET A 1 -26.54 22.05 21.62
C MET A 1 -25.96 20.66 21.42
N ALA A 2 -26.48 19.89 20.45
CA ALA A 2 -25.99 18.54 20.17
C ALA A 2 -24.78 18.67 19.22
N SER A 3 -23.60 18.35 19.73
CA SER A 3 -22.40 18.19 18.90
C SER A 3 -22.56 16.91 18.08
N SER A 4 -22.91 17.05 16.80
CA SER A 4 -22.89 15.94 15.85
C SER A 4 -21.43 15.53 15.63
N GLN A 5 -20.96 14.55 16.41
CA GLN A 5 -19.73 13.82 16.07
C GLN A 5 -19.91 13.23 14.66
N PRO A 6 -18.94 13.39 13.75
CA PRO A 6 -19.02 12.75 12.45
C PRO A 6 -19.08 11.24 12.68
N ARG A 7 -20.17 10.63 12.20
CA ARG A 7 -20.36 9.18 12.21
C ARG A 7 -19.19 8.59 11.41
N ALA A 8 -18.31 7.84 12.06
CA ALA A 8 -17.27 7.11 11.35
C ALA A 8 -17.96 6.24 10.29
N GLU A 9 -17.75 6.57 9.01
CA GLU A 9 -18.29 5.77 7.93
C GLU A 9 -17.72 4.36 8.04
N PRO A 10 -18.53 3.31 7.82
CA PRO A 10 -18.01 1.96 7.78
C PRO A 10 -16.93 1.88 6.70
N GLN A 11 -15.71 1.52 7.12
CA GLN A 11 -14.57 1.39 6.21
C GLN A 11 -14.91 0.38 5.12
N ARG A 12 -14.89 0.81 3.85
CA ARG A 12 -15.07 -0.07 2.70
C ARG A 12 -13.75 -0.79 2.38
N PRO A 13 -13.78 -2.04 1.88
CA PRO A 13 -12.58 -2.70 1.37
C PRO A 13 -11.90 -1.83 0.30
N GLY A 14 -10.58 -1.65 0.38
CA GLY A 14 -9.83 -0.80 -0.55
C GLY A 14 -9.75 0.67 -0.14
N GLN A 15 -10.46 1.09 0.92
CA GLN A 15 -10.55 2.51 1.29
C GLN A 15 -9.27 3.02 1.96
N LEU A 16 -8.50 2.18 2.67
CA LEU A 16 -7.23 2.60 3.25
C LEU A 16 -6.15 2.71 2.17
N GLU A 17 -6.08 1.75 1.25
CA GLU A 17 -5.22 1.80 0.06
C GLU A 17 -5.51 3.05 -0.79
N ALA A 18 -6.79 3.28 -1.14
CA ALA A 18 -7.18 4.37 -2.03
C ALA A 18 -6.94 5.77 -1.45
N GLN A 19 -6.83 5.90 -0.12
CA GLN A 19 -6.53 7.16 0.55
C GLN A 19 -5.04 7.34 0.86
N ALA A 20 -4.25 6.26 0.79
CA ALA A 20 -2.83 6.33 1.08
C ALA A 20 -2.10 7.03 -0.07
N THR A 21 -1.51 8.19 0.22
CA THR A 21 -0.63 8.88 -0.73
C THR A 21 0.83 8.46 -0.57
N ARG A 22 1.17 7.76 0.52
CA ARG A 22 2.51 7.25 0.78
C ARG A 22 2.45 5.94 1.54
N LEU A 23 3.21 4.94 1.06
CA LEU A 23 3.47 3.70 1.79
C LEU A 23 4.94 3.68 2.20
N VAL A 24 5.21 3.41 3.47
CA VAL A 24 6.57 3.15 3.98
C VAL A 24 6.69 1.65 4.22
N LEU A 25 7.63 1.03 3.53
CA LEU A 25 7.90 -0.41 3.61
C LEU A 25 9.24 -0.63 4.32
N THR A 26 9.20 -1.16 5.54
CA THR A 26 10.38 -1.72 6.23
C THR A 26 10.25 -3.24 6.27
N PRO A 27 11.32 -4.03 6.47
CA PRO A 27 11.21 -5.49 6.40
C PRO A 27 10.06 -6.07 7.25
N GLY A 28 9.03 -6.59 6.57
CA GLY A 28 7.84 -7.17 7.20
C GLY A 28 6.78 -6.18 7.70
N GLN A 29 7.06 -4.87 7.72
CA GLN A 29 6.18 -3.84 8.26
C GLN A 29 5.79 -2.78 7.23
N LEU A 30 4.50 -2.45 7.23
CA LEU A 30 3.88 -1.46 6.37
C LEU A 30 3.36 -0.31 7.22
N GLU A 31 3.62 0.92 6.80
CA GLU A 31 2.88 2.11 7.24
C GLU A 31 2.23 2.80 6.04
N ALA A 32 0.91 2.95 6.08
CA ALA A 32 0.12 3.66 5.10
C ALA A 32 -0.26 5.06 5.62
N GLN A 33 0.24 6.10 4.94
CA GLN A 33 0.05 7.49 5.28
C GLN A 33 -0.97 8.13 4.33
N SER A 34 -1.97 8.78 4.92
CA SER A 34 -3.01 9.54 4.21
C SER A 34 -2.75 11.05 4.37
N PRO A 35 -3.09 11.87 3.38
CA PRO A 35 -3.00 13.33 3.50
C PRO A 35 -4.11 13.90 4.39
N ALA A 36 -5.16 13.12 4.69
CA ALA A 36 -6.22 13.53 5.61
C ALA A 36 -5.71 13.53 7.06
N PRO A 37 -6.15 14.47 7.92
CA PRO A 37 -5.79 14.46 9.33
C PRO A 37 -6.29 13.18 10.00
N GLY A 38 -5.37 12.35 10.46
CA GLY A 38 -5.68 11.06 11.08
C GLY A 38 -4.41 10.25 11.37
N PRO A 39 -4.53 9.17 12.16
CA PRO A 39 -3.41 8.27 12.42
C PRO A 39 -3.00 7.54 11.13
N SER A 40 -1.70 7.35 10.95
CA SER A 40 -1.18 6.38 9.98
C SER A 40 -1.73 4.99 10.29
N HIS A 41 -1.96 4.18 9.26
CA HIS A 41 -2.38 2.80 9.43
C HIS A 41 -1.18 1.89 9.28
N THR A 42 -0.92 1.06 10.29
CA THR A 42 0.20 0.12 10.28
C THR A 42 -0.26 -1.29 10.02
N GLY A 43 0.60 -2.09 9.40
CA GLY A 43 0.31 -3.45 9.02
C GLY A 43 1.58 -4.22 8.66
N ASN A 44 1.40 -5.34 7.97
CA ASN A 44 2.49 -6.17 7.48
C ASN A 44 2.50 -6.19 5.96
N TRP A 45 3.67 -6.47 5.39
CA TRP A 45 3.76 -6.80 3.98
C TRP A 45 4.76 -7.93 3.75
N THR A 46 4.58 -8.61 2.63
CA THR A 46 5.51 -9.66 2.19
C THR A 46 5.56 -9.73 0.67
N VAL A 47 6.70 -10.18 0.13
CA VAL A 47 6.82 -10.53 -1.28
C VAL A 47 6.36 -11.97 -1.45
N MET A 48 5.38 -12.16 -2.32
CA MET A 48 4.90 -13.48 -2.71
C MET A 48 5.09 -13.67 -4.22
N ARG A 49 4.94 -14.90 -4.68
CA ARG A 49 4.89 -15.24 -6.10
C ARG A 49 3.59 -15.95 -6.39
N ASP A 50 2.95 -15.57 -7.50
CA ASP A 50 1.81 -16.30 -8.01
C ASP A 50 2.27 -17.68 -8.50
N GLU A 51 1.59 -18.74 -8.08
CA GLU A 51 2.00 -20.13 -8.36
C GLU A 51 1.87 -20.50 -9.85
N ILE A 52 0.95 -19.85 -10.56
CA ILE A 52 0.65 -20.16 -11.97
C ILE A 52 1.54 -19.34 -12.90
N LEU A 53 1.68 -18.05 -12.63
CA LEU A 53 2.36 -17.10 -13.50
C LEU A 53 3.81 -16.83 -13.07
N ASN A 54 4.23 -17.32 -11.89
CA ASN A 54 5.53 -17.05 -11.28
C ASN A 54 5.87 -15.54 -11.21
N ARG A 55 4.82 -14.71 -11.09
CA ARG A 55 4.94 -13.25 -11.04
C ARG A 55 5.03 -12.80 -9.59
N PRO A 56 6.02 -11.95 -9.24
CA PRO A 56 6.08 -11.39 -7.90
C PRO A 56 4.91 -10.41 -7.67
N TYR A 57 4.37 -10.45 -6.47
CA TYR A 57 3.40 -9.47 -5.98
C TYR A 57 3.69 -9.14 -4.52
N LEU A 58 3.27 -7.95 -4.10
CA LEU A 58 3.25 -7.58 -2.69
C LEU A 58 1.89 -7.94 -2.12
N SER A 59 1.90 -8.66 -0.99
CA SER A 59 0.73 -8.85 -0.15
C SER A 59 0.80 -7.86 1.00
N PHE A 60 -0.26 -7.08 1.19
CA PHE A 60 -0.38 -6.10 2.24
C PHE A 60 -1.50 -6.51 3.18
N GLU A 61 -1.22 -6.52 4.48
CA GLU A 61 -2.20 -6.77 5.52
C GLU A 61 -2.25 -5.60 6.49
N LEU A 62 -3.29 -4.78 6.36
CA LEU A 62 -3.67 -3.71 7.27
C LEU A 62 -4.81 -4.22 8.19
N PRO A 63 -5.10 -3.55 9.32
CA PRO A 63 -5.96 -4.11 10.37
C PRO A 63 -7.37 -4.52 9.91
N ASN A 64 -7.90 -3.84 8.89
CA ASN A 64 -9.24 -4.10 8.33
C ASN A 64 -9.21 -4.33 6.80
N GLU A 65 -8.02 -4.49 6.21
CA GLU A 65 -7.87 -4.54 4.77
C GLU A 65 -6.70 -5.43 4.37
N ALA A 66 -6.97 -6.44 3.54
CA ALA A 66 -5.94 -7.22 2.88
C ALA A 66 -6.00 -6.94 1.39
N THR A 67 -4.88 -6.53 0.80
CA THR A 67 -4.79 -6.21 -0.62
C THR A 67 -3.51 -6.77 -1.22
N ARG A 68 -3.53 -6.96 -2.53
CA ARG A 68 -2.41 -7.47 -3.30
C ARG A 68 -2.11 -6.52 -4.45
N ALA A 69 -0.84 -6.25 -4.66
CA ALA A 69 -0.37 -5.46 -5.79
C ALA A 69 0.65 -6.23 -6.61
N LEU A 70 0.40 -6.34 -7.91
CA LEU A 70 1.36 -6.92 -8.83
C LEU A 70 2.56 -5.99 -8.96
N VAL A 71 3.76 -6.56 -8.92
CA VAL A 71 4.97 -5.83 -9.29
C VAL A 71 5.03 -5.78 -10.81
N THR A 72 4.75 -4.61 -11.39
CA THR A 72 4.76 -4.43 -12.85
C THR A 72 6.10 -3.94 -13.36
N ARG A 73 6.87 -3.24 -12.51
CA ARG A 73 8.21 -2.78 -12.86
C ARG A 73 9.08 -2.58 -11.63
N LEU A 74 10.32 -3.05 -11.71
CA LEU A 74 11.40 -2.68 -10.79
C LEU A 74 12.48 -1.98 -11.62
N ARG A 75 12.81 -0.74 -11.25
CA ARG A 75 13.94 0.01 -11.82
C ARG A 75 14.96 0.29 -10.73
N ARG A 76 16.21 0.36 -11.12
CA ARG A 76 17.31 0.81 -10.26
C ARG A 76 18.04 1.93 -10.99
N SER A 77 18.47 2.96 -10.26
CA SER A 77 19.33 4.01 -10.82
C SER A 77 20.69 3.44 -11.22
N ASP A 78 21.39 4.14 -12.12
CA ASP A 78 22.71 3.71 -12.63
C ASP A 78 23.77 3.64 -11.52
N ASP A 79 23.65 4.49 -10.50
CA ASP A 79 24.50 4.47 -9.28
C ASP A 79 24.09 3.40 -8.26
N GLY A 80 22.96 2.72 -8.49
CA GLY A 80 22.43 1.70 -7.60
C GLY A 80 21.82 2.21 -6.30
N LEU A 81 21.81 3.52 -6.05
CA LEU A 81 21.40 4.14 -4.79
C LEU A 81 19.90 4.34 -4.66
N ARG A 82 19.15 4.31 -5.76
CA ARG A 82 17.70 4.47 -5.77
C ARG A 82 17.08 3.30 -6.49
N SER A 83 16.00 2.79 -5.93
CA SER A 83 15.15 1.83 -6.63
C SER A 83 13.74 2.39 -6.73
N GLN A 84 13.03 1.99 -7.77
CA GLN A 84 11.64 2.36 -7.98
C GLN A 84 10.84 1.12 -8.28
N LEU A 85 9.70 1.01 -7.62
CA LEU A 85 8.77 -0.10 -7.75
C LEU A 85 7.42 0.42 -8.23
N ASN A 86 6.95 -0.09 -9.37
CA ASN A 86 5.60 0.18 -9.84
C ASN A 86 4.70 -0.99 -9.47
N LEU A 87 3.57 -0.64 -8.85
CA LEU A 87 2.57 -1.54 -8.33
C LEU A 87 1.25 -1.34 -9.07
N TYR A 88 0.61 -2.45 -9.42
CA TYR A 88 -0.74 -2.45 -9.98
C TYR A 88 -1.68 -3.23 -9.07
N PHE A 89 -2.68 -2.55 -8.51
CA PHE A 89 -3.62 -3.12 -7.56
C PHE A 89 -4.85 -3.69 -8.28
N ALA A 90 -5.56 -4.63 -7.64
CA ALA A 90 -6.81 -5.18 -8.16
C ALA A 90 -7.90 -4.10 -8.35
N SER A 91 -7.81 -3.02 -7.58
CA SER A 91 -8.61 -1.79 -7.68
C SER A 91 -8.39 -1.03 -9.00
N ARG A 92 -7.42 -1.45 -9.83
CA ARG A 92 -6.90 -0.74 -11.02
C ARG A 92 -6.15 0.55 -10.68
N MET A 93 -5.83 0.75 -9.40
CA MET A 93 -4.91 1.79 -8.99
C MET A 93 -3.48 1.41 -9.38
N GLU A 94 -2.73 2.41 -9.81
CA GLU A 94 -1.28 2.32 -9.98
C GLU A 94 -0.60 3.16 -8.90
N MET A 95 0.46 2.61 -8.33
CA MET A 95 1.30 3.31 -7.36
C MET A 95 2.77 3.14 -7.73
N GLN A 96 3.52 4.22 -7.62
CA GLN A 96 4.97 4.22 -7.73
C GLN A 96 5.55 4.43 -6.33
N LEU A 97 6.42 3.51 -5.91
CA LEU A 97 7.18 3.62 -4.68
C LEU A 97 8.63 3.90 -5.03
N ASP A 98 9.17 5.00 -4.52
CA ASP A 98 10.59 5.28 -4.54
C ASP A 98 11.19 4.68 -3.27
N LEU A 99 12.19 3.81 -3.44
CA LEU A 99 12.89 3.07 -2.40
C LEU A 99 14.29 3.71 -2.28
N ASP A 100 14.52 4.37 -1.15
CA ASP A 100 15.80 4.97 -0.76
C ASP A 100 16.69 3.97 -0.01
#